data_AF-A0A919X5Y8-F1
#
_entry.id   AF-A0A919X5Y8-F1
#
_cell.length_a   1.000
_cell.length_b   1.000
_cell.length_c   1.000
_cell.angle_alpha   90.00
_cell.angle_beta   90.00
_cell.angle_gamma   90.00
#
_symmetry.space_group_name_H-M   'P 1'
#
loop_
_entity.id
_entity.type
_entity.pdbx_description
1 polymer ?
#
loop_
_entity_poly.entity_id
_entity_poly.type
_entity_poly.pdbx_seq_one_letter_code
_entity_poly.pdbx_strand_id
1 'polypeptide(L)'
;MSDKFNPEARIEIIYFSNEKVDQQETLFKGGIAEWRNEVGLGWDGFDLGDSFFLNDEKVRVFKHETTTGDTGFITKAIYFIAPETLNSHKIQYEKLIY
;
A
#
# COMPACT_ATOMS: atom_id res chain seq x y z
N MET A 1 -19.83 9.25 1.65
CA MET A 1 -18.41 9.11 2.03
C MET A 1 -17.65 10.20 1.30
N SER A 2 -16.88 11.01 2.01
CA SER A 2 -16.01 12.01 1.39
C SER A 2 -14.69 11.34 1.07
N ASP A 3 -14.21 11.52 -0.16
CA ASP A 3 -12.93 11.00 -0.65
C ASP A 3 -11.77 11.50 0.23
N LYS A 4 -10.91 10.61 0.75
CA LYS A 4 -9.74 11.02 1.53
C LYS A 4 -8.58 11.51 0.65
N PHE A 5 -8.59 11.17 -0.64
CA PHE A 5 -7.49 11.43 -1.55
C PHE A 5 -7.70 12.69 -2.37
N ASN A 6 -6.62 13.42 -2.58
CA ASN A 6 -6.56 14.44 -3.62
C ASN A 6 -6.70 13.75 -4.99
N PRO A 7 -7.42 14.32 -5.98
CA PRO A 7 -7.50 13.75 -7.33
C PRO A 7 -6.15 13.51 -8.03
N GLU A 8 -5.12 14.26 -7.64
CA GLU A 8 -3.75 14.13 -8.16
C GLU A 8 -2.84 13.27 -7.27
N ALA A 9 -3.42 12.58 -6.27
CA ALA A 9 -2.64 11.79 -5.33
C ALA A 9 -1.89 10.66 -6.01
N ARG A 10 -0.69 10.37 -5.50
CA ARG A 10 0.18 9.28 -5.96
C ARG A 10 0.07 8.08 -5.06
N ILE A 11 -0.09 6.91 -5.66
CA ILE A 11 -0.19 5.63 -4.96
C ILE A 11 0.98 4.75 -5.38
N GLU A 12 1.62 4.12 -4.40
CA GLU A 12 2.70 3.16 -4.61
C GLU A 12 2.42 1.88 -3.79
N ILE A 13 2.44 0.73 -4.44
CA ILE A 13 2.27 -0.58 -3.81
C ILE A 13 3.59 -1.33 -3.96
N ILE A 14 4.21 -1.65 -2.84
CA ILE A 14 5.51 -2.32 -2.76
C ILE A 14 5.31 -3.68 -2.11
N TYR A 15 5.71 -4.73 -2.81
CA TYR A 15 5.66 -6.11 -2.32
C TYR A 15 7.03 -6.54 -1.80
N PHE A 16 7.04 -7.32 -0.72
CA PHE A 16 8.21 -8.05 -0.25
C PHE A 16 7.82 -9.49 0.08
N SER A 17 8.74 -10.44 -0.12
CA SER A 17 8.39 -11.87 -0.13
C SER A 17 8.73 -12.63 1.16
N ASN A 18 9.51 -12.03 2.07
CA ASN A 18 9.96 -12.71 3.29
C ASN A 18 10.21 -11.74 4.45
N GLU A 19 10.36 -12.28 5.66
CA GLU A 19 10.54 -11.44 6.86
C GLU A 19 11.90 -10.72 6.91
N LYS A 20 12.88 -11.15 6.13
CA LYS A 20 14.19 -10.48 6.02
C LYS A 20 14.18 -9.29 5.06
N VAL A 21 13.09 -9.10 4.31
CA VAL A 21 12.97 -8.08 3.27
C VAL A 21 14.19 -8.14 2.33
N ASP A 22 14.53 -9.36 1.87
CA ASP A 22 15.72 -9.55 1.01
C ASP A 22 15.54 -8.87 -0.36
N GLN A 23 14.29 -8.74 -0.82
CA GLN A 23 13.91 -8.08 -2.07
C GLN A 23 12.59 -7.33 -1.89
N GLN A 24 12.46 -6.22 -2.62
CA GLN A 24 11.23 -5.45 -2.74
C GLN A 24 10.91 -5.25 -4.23
N GLU A 25 9.64 -5.32 -4.59
CA GLU A 25 9.14 -5.10 -5.94
C GLU A 25 8.03 -4.05 -5.91
N THR A 26 8.12 -3.02 -6.75
CA THR A 26 7.03 -2.07 -6.94
C THR A 26 6.01 -2.67 -7.90
N LEU A 27 4.87 -3.09 -7.37
CA LEU A 27 3.77 -3.66 -8.16
C LEU A 27 2.93 -2.60 -8.84
N PHE A 28 2.81 -1.43 -8.22
CA PHE A 28 2.07 -0.31 -8.76
C PHE A 28 2.73 1.00 -8.36
N LYS A 29 2.82 1.93 -9.31
CA LYS A 29 3.26 3.31 -9.08
C LYS A 29 2.53 4.22 -10.05
N GLY A 30 1.54 4.95 -9.57
CA GLY A 30 0.63 5.67 -10.43
C GLY A 30 -0.23 6.70 -9.70
N GLY A 31 -1.22 7.24 -10.41
CA GLY A 31 -2.21 8.13 -9.83
C GLY A 31 -3.33 7.36 -9.11
N ILE A 32 -4.03 8.03 -8.19
CA ILE A 32 -5.23 7.49 -7.53
C ILE A 32 -6.30 7.04 -8.52
N ALA A 33 -6.49 7.78 -9.61
CA ALA A 33 -7.47 7.45 -10.65
C ALA A 33 -7.12 6.14 -11.37
N GLU A 34 -5.84 5.92 -11.67
CA GLU A 34 -5.35 4.68 -12.28
C GLU A 34 -5.55 3.50 -11.32
N TRP A 35 -5.19 3.68 -10.05
CA TRP A 35 -5.35 2.62 -9.04
C TRP A 35 -6.83 2.23 -8.86
N ARG A 36 -7.73 3.21 -8.75
CA ARG A 36 -9.17 2.95 -8.60
C ARG A 36 -9.80 2.28 -9.81
N ASN A 37 -9.23 2.41 -11.00
CA ASN A 37 -9.68 1.63 -12.16
C ASN A 37 -9.35 0.14 -12.01
N GLU A 38 -8.26 -0.20 -11.32
CA GLU A 38 -7.86 -1.58 -11.02
C GLU A 38 -8.66 -2.18 -9.86
N VAL A 39 -8.84 -1.42 -8.76
CA VAL A 39 -9.42 -1.96 -7.50
C VAL A 39 -10.85 -1.52 -7.20
N GLY A 40 -11.41 -0.64 -8.02
CA GLY A 40 -12.76 -0.10 -7.88
C GLY A 40 -12.81 1.32 -7.31
N LEU A 41 -13.75 2.11 -7.84
CA LEU A 41 -13.93 3.54 -7.53
C LEU A 41 -14.20 3.84 -6.05
N GLY A 42 -14.66 2.85 -5.28
CA GLY A 42 -14.93 2.98 -3.85
C GLY A 42 -13.71 2.82 -2.95
N TRP A 43 -12.53 2.51 -3.51
CA TRP A 43 -11.32 2.36 -2.72
C TRP A 43 -10.85 3.70 -2.15
N ASP A 44 -10.54 3.70 -0.85
CA ASP A 44 -10.23 4.89 -0.06
C ASP A 44 -9.03 4.67 0.87
N GLY A 45 -8.04 3.91 0.38
CA GLY A 45 -6.84 3.53 1.12
C GLY A 45 -6.93 2.13 1.73
N PHE A 46 -5.78 1.67 2.26
CA PHE A 46 -5.70 0.52 3.15
C PHE A 46 -5.23 0.97 4.53
N ASP A 47 -5.68 0.27 5.56
CA ASP A 47 -5.17 0.38 6.91
C ASP A 47 -4.09 -0.68 7.20
N LEU A 48 -3.31 -0.46 8.27
CA LEU A 48 -2.34 -1.46 8.73
C LEU A 48 -3.04 -2.77 9.09
N GLY A 49 -2.57 -3.88 8.53
CA GLY A 49 -3.13 -5.20 8.76
C GLY A 49 -4.28 -5.58 7.82
N ASP A 50 -4.74 -4.68 6.95
CA ASP A 50 -5.71 -5.01 5.92
C ASP A 50 -5.20 -6.13 5.02
N SER A 51 -6.09 -7.05 4.64
CA SER A 51 -5.78 -8.18 3.76
C SER A 51 -6.67 -8.21 2.54
N PHE A 52 -6.08 -8.54 1.39
CA PHE A 52 -6.77 -8.64 0.11
C PHE A 52 -6.08 -9.67 -0.78
N PHE A 53 -6.71 -10.01 -1.91
CA PHE A 53 -6.13 -10.92 -2.90
C PHE A 53 -5.42 -10.15 -3.99
N LEU A 54 -4.21 -10.59 -4.33
CA LEU A 54 -3.40 -10.11 -5.45
C LEU A 54 -2.91 -11.34 -6.22
N ASN A 55 -3.32 -11.50 -7.48
CA ASN A 55 -2.94 -12.64 -8.34
C ASN A 55 -3.07 -14.02 -7.63
N ASP A 56 -4.23 -14.29 -7.04
CA ASP A 56 -4.55 -15.50 -6.25
C ASP A 56 -3.77 -15.69 -4.94
N GLU A 57 -2.87 -14.76 -4.58
CA GLU A 57 -2.20 -14.72 -3.28
C GLU A 57 -2.92 -13.78 -2.31
N LYS A 58 -3.17 -14.25 -1.08
CA LYS A 58 -3.70 -13.39 -0.01
C LYS A 58 -2.55 -12.63 0.64
N VAL A 59 -2.56 -11.31 0.47
CA VAL A 59 -1.56 -10.38 0.98
C VAL A 59 -2.10 -9.57 2.15
N ARG A 60 -1.21 -9.01 2.96
CA ARG A 60 -1.52 -8.10 4.07
C ARG A 60 -0.66 -6.85 4.00
N VAL A 61 -1.20 -5.70 4.43
CA VAL A 61 -0.45 -4.46 4.64
C VAL A 61 0.35 -4.54 5.93
N PHE A 62 1.67 -4.43 5.83
CA PHE A 62 2.59 -4.47 6.98
C PHE A 62 3.10 -3.08 7.37
N LYS A 63 3.12 -2.15 6.43
CA LYS A 63 3.49 -0.75 6.68
C LYS A 63 2.76 0.11 5.65
N HIS A 64 2.33 1.29 6.07
CA HIS A 64 1.87 2.30 5.13
C HIS A 64 2.38 3.67 5.55
N GLU A 65 2.60 4.52 4.57
CA GLU A 65 2.99 5.91 4.76
C GLU A 65 2.10 6.80 3.91
N THR A 66 1.51 7.81 4.54
CA THR A 66 0.62 8.77 3.89
C THR A 66 1.13 10.19 4.09
N THR A 67 1.22 10.95 3.00
CA THR A 67 1.47 12.39 3.03
C THR A 67 0.15 13.11 2.86
N THR A 68 -0.17 14.00 3.79
CA THR A 68 -1.37 14.86 3.72
C THR A 68 -0.94 16.26 3.31
N GLY A 69 -1.62 16.84 2.31
CA GLY A 69 -1.37 18.21 1.89
C GLY A 69 -2.05 19.24 2.80
N ASP A 70 -1.80 20.52 2.54
CA ASP A 70 -2.33 21.64 3.34
C ASP A 70 -3.87 21.71 3.38
N THR A 71 -4.53 21.09 2.40
CA THR A 71 -5.99 21.00 2.30
C THR A 71 -6.59 19.86 3.12
N GLY A 72 -5.77 19.05 3.81
CA GLY A 72 -6.21 17.90 4.60
C GLY A 72 -6.44 16.61 3.80
N PHE A 73 -6.24 16.64 2.48
CA PHE A 73 -6.34 15.45 1.62
C PHE A 73 -5.00 14.73 1.49
N ILE A 74 -5.06 13.41 1.34
CA ILE A 74 -3.87 12.59 1.08
C ILE A 74 -3.37 12.89 -0.33
N THR A 75 -2.11 13.27 -0.47
CA THR A 75 -1.43 13.56 -1.75
C THR A 75 -0.46 12.45 -2.17
N LYS A 76 -0.01 11.63 -1.22
CA LYS A 76 0.79 10.44 -1.48
C LYS A 76 0.42 9.33 -0.50
N ALA A 77 0.26 8.10 -0.97
CA ALA A 77 0.16 6.93 -0.11
C ALA A 77 1.04 5.79 -0.64
N ILE A 78 1.75 5.13 0.27
CA ILE A 78 2.67 4.04 -0.03
C ILE A 78 2.31 2.89 0.88
N TYR A 79 2.11 1.71 0.29
CA TYR A 79 1.71 0.51 1.00
C TYR A 79 2.74 -0.59 0.78
N PHE A 80 3.29 -1.10 1.88
CA PHE A 80 4.16 -2.27 1.88
C PHE A 80 3.32 -3.49 2.21
N ILE A 81 3.20 -4.37 1.24
CA ILE A 81 2.41 -5.60 1.31
C ILE A 81 3.30 -6.83 1.18
N ALA A 82 2.84 -7.93 1.74
CA ALA A 82 3.49 -9.23 1.64
C ALA A 82 2.47 -10.34 1.89
N PRO A 83 2.81 -11.62 1.70
CA PRO A 83 1.92 -12.72 2.04
C PRO A 83 1.42 -12.59 3.48
N GLU A 84 0.11 -12.78 3.69
CA GLU A 84 -0.51 -12.64 5.03
C GLU A 84 0.13 -13.59 6.07
N THR A 85 0.67 -14.71 5.59
CA THR A 85 1.33 -15.75 6.38
C THR A 85 2.64 -15.33 7.02
N LEU A 86 3.28 -14.24 6.56
CA LEU A 86 4.52 -13.76 7.15
C LEU A 86 4.31 -13.30 8.60
N ASN A 87 5.28 -13.61 9.46
CA ASN A 87 5.21 -13.23 10.86
C ASN A 87 5.57 -11.75 11.03
N SER A 88 4.59 -10.91 11.41
CA SER A 88 4.75 -9.47 11.60
C SER A 88 5.83 -9.09 12.61
N HIS A 89 6.14 -9.95 13.59
CA HIS A 89 7.18 -9.68 14.60
C HIS A 89 8.60 -10.01 14.13
N LYS A 90 8.75 -10.71 13.00
CA LYS A 90 10.03 -11.07 12.42
C LYS A 90 10.44 -10.18 11.25
N ILE A 91 9.54 -9.32 10.78
CA ILE A 91 9.81 -8.41 9.66
C ILE A 91 10.91 -7.43 10.04
N GLN A 92 11.92 -7.31 9.18
CA GLN A 92 12.95 -6.29 9.22
C GLN A 92 12.40 -4.96 8.68
N TYR A 93 11.51 -4.31 9.44
CA TYR A 93 10.83 -3.07 9.04
C TYR A 93 11.81 -1.93 8.68
N GLU A 94 13.02 -1.94 9.23
CA GLU A 94 14.08 -0.98 8.94
C GLU A 94 14.55 -1.04 7.47
N LYS A 95 14.27 -2.14 6.76
CA LYS A 95 14.60 -2.31 5.35
C LYS A 95 13.48 -1.90 4.39
N LEU A 96 12.29 -1.59 4.90
CA LEU A 96 11.15 -1.16 4.08
C LEU A 96 11.32 0.32 3.69
N ILE A 97 12.03 0.54 2.59
CA ILE A 97 12.39 1.86 2.02
C ILE A 97 11.74 2.08 0.64
N TYR A 98 11.50 3.35 0.29
CA TYR A 98 10.95 3.80 -1.00
C TYR A 98 11.55 5.12 -1.46
#